data_AF-A0A965U8W1-F1
#
_entry.id   AF-A0A965U8W1-F1
#
_cell.length_a   1.000
_cell.length_b   1.000
_cell.length_c   1.000
_cell.angle_alpha   90.00
_cell.angle_beta   90.00
_cell.angle_gamma   90.00
#
_symmetry.space_group_name_H-M   'P 1'
#
loop_
_entity.id
_entity.type
_entity.pdbx_description
1 polymer ?
#
loop_
_entity_poly.entity_id
_entity_poly.type
_entity_poly.pdbx_seq_one_letter_code
_entity_poly.pdbx_strand_id
1 'polypeptide(L)'
;MKRQVTLYNVIIPIWLLFIFPTIWPFMLAGNFGIDSLVLYIGMRRLGLEDKRAFYKKHIFKIWGCGFLGDLPGVLFMLLAVSLSDLIGAPNSAVYDFLYENLTSAVSFDPFSSIWSVLWITIAVAISAFCLYWLNYKLVYRRTELEDGQKKRLALMMAVITAPWFFYLPTKWFYF
;
A
#
# COMPACT_ATOMS: atom_id res chain seq x y z
N MET A 1 39.35 6.09 -0.93
CA MET A 1 39.02 4.80 -0.27
C MET A 1 37.74 4.26 -0.90
N LYS A 2 37.75 3.06 -1.50
CA LYS A 2 36.53 2.44 -2.03
C LYS A 2 35.72 1.91 -0.85
N ARG A 3 34.51 2.43 -0.62
CA ARG A 3 33.54 1.84 0.33
C ARG A 3 33.23 0.42 -0.16
N GLN A 4 33.65 -0.60 0.57
CA GLN A 4 33.14 -1.95 0.38
C GLN A 4 31.67 -1.94 0.81
N VAL A 5 30.76 -1.84 -0.16
CA VAL A 5 29.33 -2.06 0.07
C VAL A 5 29.15 -3.58 0.12
N THR A 6 29.27 -4.17 1.30
CA THR A 6 28.83 -5.55 1.52
C THR A 6 27.33 -5.62 1.28
N LEU A 7 26.82 -6.69 0.67
CA LEU A 7 25.38 -6.90 0.43
C LEU A 7 24.50 -6.71 1.69
N TYR A 8 25.08 -6.90 2.89
CA TYR A 8 24.46 -6.59 4.17
C TYR A 8 24.17 -5.09 4.43
N ASN A 9 24.81 -4.17 3.71
CA ASN A 9 24.59 -2.73 3.84
C ASN A 9 23.51 -2.20 2.89
N VAL A 10 22.90 -3.07 2.06
CA VAL A 10 21.73 -2.69 1.28
C VAL A 10 20.53 -2.74 2.22
N ILE A 11 20.21 -1.62 2.83
CA ILE A 11 19.00 -1.46 3.63
C ILE A 11 17.81 -1.54 2.69
N ILE A 12 17.14 -2.68 2.67
CA ILE A 12 15.95 -2.91 1.87
C ILE A 12 14.73 -2.48 2.68
N PRO A 13 13.87 -1.58 2.16
CA PRO A 13 12.63 -1.23 2.84
C PRO A 13 11.78 -2.47 3.13
N ILE A 14 11.18 -2.54 4.31
CA ILE A 14 10.45 -3.75 4.70
C ILE A 14 9.26 -4.08 3.78
N TRP A 15 8.60 -3.07 3.23
CA TRP A 15 7.52 -3.25 2.26
C TRP A 15 8.00 -3.85 0.93
N LEU A 16 9.29 -3.73 0.59
CA LEU A 16 9.87 -4.35 -0.60
C LEU A 16 10.05 -5.86 -0.42
N LEU A 17 10.09 -6.36 0.82
CA LEU A 17 10.14 -7.81 1.08
C LEU A 17 8.92 -8.55 0.52
N PHE A 18 7.81 -7.84 0.28
CA PHE A 18 6.61 -8.42 -0.32
C PHE A 18 6.81 -8.90 -1.76
N ILE A 19 7.90 -8.52 -2.43
CA ILE A 19 8.25 -9.04 -3.77
C ILE A 19 8.72 -10.50 -3.68
N PHE A 20 9.24 -10.97 -2.54
CA PHE A 20 9.76 -12.33 -2.41
C PHE A 20 8.63 -13.38 -2.35
N PRO A 21 8.63 -14.39 -3.25
CA PRO A 21 7.57 -15.40 -3.32
C PRO A 21 7.33 -16.17 -2.02
N THR A 22 8.36 -16.34 -1.19
CA THR A 22 8.27 -17.04 0.09
C THR A 22 7.34 -16.36 1.09
N ILE A 23 7.20 -15.03 1.01
CA ILE A 23 6.36 -14.23 1.91
C ILE A 23 4.91 -14.15 1.40
N TRP A 24 4.68 -14.42 0.10
CA TRP A 24 3.37 -14.27 -0.53
C TRP A 24 2.25 -15.02 0.17
N PRO A 25 2.37 -16.30 0.58
CA PRO A 25 1.27 -16.99 1.23
C PRO A 25 0.74 -16.27 2.48
N PHE A 26 1.63 -15.71 3.30
CA PHE A 26 1.27 -14.97 4.51
C PHE A 26 0.64 -13.62 4.17
N MET A 27 1.20 -12.89 3.21
CA MET A 27 0.66 -11.60 2.76
C MET A 27 -0.71 -11.72 2.10
N LEU A 28 -0.85 -12.69 1.19
CA LEU A 28 -2.09 -13.01 0.51
C LEU A 28 -3.18 -13.40 1.52
N ALA A 29 -2.86 -14.27 2.48
CA ALA A 29 -3.80 -14.69 3.52
C ALA A 29 -4.16 -13.56 4.49
N GLY A 30 -3.18 -12.76 4.91
CA GLY A 30 -3.39 -11.62 5.81
C GLY A 30 -4.27 -10.55 5.16
N ASN A 31 -3.95 -10.16 3.93
CA ASN A 31 -4.74 -9.19 3.16
C ASN A 31 -6.17 -9.73 2.91
N PHE A 32 -6.32 -11.00 2.53
CA PHE A 32 -7.64 -11.62 2.40
C PHE A 32 -8.44 -11.58 3.71
N GLY A 33 -7.78 -11.81 4.84
CA GLY A 33 -8.39 -11.74 6.18
C GLY A 33 -8.90 -10.33 6.51
N ILE A 34 -8.10 -9.30 6.24
CA ILE A 34 -8.48 -7.90 6.44
C ILE A 34 -9.65 -7.54 5.51
N ASP A 35 -9.56 -7.84 4.21
CA ASP A 35 -10.64 -7.59 3.26
C ASP A 35 -11.95 -8.25 3.68
N SER A 36 -11.86 -9.49 4.14
CA SER A 36 -13.01 -10.26 4.63
C SER A 36 -13.64 -9.60 5.85
N LEU A 37 -12.82 -9.15 6.81
CA LEU A 37 -13.26 -8.48 8.01
C LEU A 37 -13.94 -7.13 7.70
N VAL A 38 -13.30 -6.30 6.88
CA VAL A 38 -13.81 -4.98 6.51
C VAL A 38 -15.10 -5.10 5.72
N LEU A 39 -15.16 -6.03 4.77
CA LEU A 39 -16.37 -6.33 4.01
C LEU A 39 -17.50 -6.77 4.94
N TYR A 40 -17.23 -7.71 5.85
CA TYR A 40 -18.24 -8.20 6.79
C TYR A 40 -18.79 -7.09 7.69
N ILE A 41 -17.92 -6.25 8.25
CA ILE A 41 -18.32 -5.10 9.08
C ILE A 41 -19.11 -4.09 8.23
N GLY A 42 -18.66 -3.80 7.02
CA GLY A 42 -19.33 -2.88 6.09
C GLY A 42 -20.75 -3.35 5.75
N MET A 43 -20.90 -4.62 5.38
CA MET A 43 -22.21 -5.23 5.12
C MET A 43 -23.13 -5.19 6.35
N ARG A 44 -22.57 -5.43 7.55
CA ARG A 44 -23.33 -5.37 8.82
C ARG A 44 -23.81 -3.95 9.12
N ARG A 45 -22.97 -2.94 8.90
CA ARG A 45 -23.33 -1.51 9.10
C ARG A 45 -24.34 -1.01 8.08
N LEU A 46 -24.31 -1.54 6.86
CA LEU A 46 -25.25 -1.17 5.79
C LEU A 46 -26.58 -1.94 5.86
N GLY A 47 -26.73 -2.87 6.80
CA GLY A 47 -27.98 -3.60 7.02
C GLY A 47 -28.35 -4.58 5.91
N LEU A 48 -27.37 -5.13 5.18
CA LEU A 48 -27.65 -6.07 4.09
C LEU A 48 -28.33 -7.34 4.62
N GLU A 49 -29.42 -7.76 3.98
CA GLU A 49 -30.16 -8.96 4.37
C GLU A 49 -29.34 -10.23 4.05
N ASP A 50 -28.85 -10.37 2.81
CA ASP A 50 -28.13 -11.57 2.34
C ASP A 50 -26.58 -11.46 2.39
N LYS A 51 -26.05 -11.19 3.59
CA LYS A 51 -24.59 -10.98 3.82
C LYS A 51 -23.72 -12.14 3.31
N ARG A 52 -24.15 -13.39 3.51
CA ARG A 52 -23.35 -14.58 3.19
C ARG A 52 -23.27 -14.82 1.68
N ALA A 53 -24.37 -14.59 0.97
CA ALA A 53 -24.42 -14.71 -0.49
C ALA A 53 -23.59 -13.60 -1.15
N PHE A 54 -23.75 -12.36 -0.67
CA PHE A 54 -22.95 -11.23 -1.14
C PHE A 54 -21.45 -11.47 -0.93
N TYR A 55 -21.05 -11.87 0.28
CA TYR A 55 -19.65 -12.17 0.62
C TYR A 55 -19.04 -13.17 -0.35
N LYS A 56 -19.64 -14.36 -0.50
CA LYS A 56 -19.09 -15.44 -1.34
C LYS A 56 -18.96 -15.03 -2.80
N LYS A 57 -19.89 -14.20 -3.29
CA LYS A 57 -19.92 -13.73 -4.68
C LYS A 57 -18.86 -12.66 -4.97
N HIS A 58 -18.49 -11.85 -3.98
CA HIS A 58 -17.69 -10.64 -4.21
C HIS A 58 -16.30 -10.67 -3.58
N ILE A 59 -16.04 -11.48 -2.55
CA ILE A 59 -14.77 -11.44 -1.80
C ILE A 59 -13.53 -11.63 -2.68
N PHE A 60 -13.52 -12.62 -3.58
CA PHE A 60 -12.37 -12.84 -4.48
C PHE A 60 -12.14 -11.68 -5.47
N LYS A 61 -13.21 -10.99 -5.88
CA LYS A 61 -13.09 -9.81 -6.74
C LYS A 61 -12.55 -8.62 -5.96
N ILE A 62 -13.03 -8.42 -4.73
CA ILE A 62 -12.55 -7.36 -3.83
C ILE A 62 -11.07 -7.57 -3.56
N TRP A 63 -10.69 -8.79 -3.18
CA TRP A 63 -9.31 -9.17 -2.92
C TRP A 63 -8.39 -8.98 -4.13
N GLY A 64 -8.82 -9.42 -5.31
CA GLY A 64 -8.08 -9.17 -6.56
C GLY A 64 -7.97 -7.67 -6.90
N CYS A 65 -9.03 -6.90 -6.68
CA CYS A 65 -9.00 -5.44 -6.80
C CYS A 65 -8.12 -4.77 -5.74
N GLY A 66 -7.96 -5.39 -4.57
CA GLY A 66 -7.04 -5.00 -3.52
C GLY A 66 -5.62 -4.85 -4.07
N PHE A 67 -5.06 -5.95 -4.59
CA PHE A 67 -3.73 -5.93 -5.20
C PHE A 67 -3.62 -4.95 -6.35
N LEU A 68 -4.59 -4.94 -7.27
CA LEU A 68 -4.57 -4.02 -8.40
C LEU A 68 -4.64 -2.56 -7.97
N GLY A 69 -5.36 -2.26 -6.89
CA GLY A 69 -5.48 -0.93 -6.32
C GLY A 69 -4.21 -0.46 -5.63
N ASP A 70 -3.42 -1.37 -5.08
CA ASP A 70 -2.17 -1.04 -4.41
C ASP A 70 -0.98 -0.84 -5.36
N LEU A 71 -1.03 -1.43 -6.56
CA LEU A 71 0.08 -1.34 -7.54
C LEU A 71 0.54 0.09 -7.81
N PRO A 72 -0.33 1.09 -8.05
CA PRO A 72 0.12 2.46 -8.33
C PRO A 72 0.87 3.09 -7.14
N GLY A 73 0.43 2.82 -5.91
CA GLY A 73 1.14 3.28 -4.71
C GLY A 73 2.49 2.60 -4.53
N VAL A 74 2.59 1.29 -4.79
CA VAL A 74 3.87 0.56 -4.79
C VAL A 74 4.84 1.14 -5.83
N LEU A 75 4.36 1.39 -7.05
CA LEU A 75 5.18 2.00 -8.11
C LEU A 75 5.66 3.41 -7.73
N PHE A 76 4.79 4.19 -7.07
CA PHE A 76 5.15 5.52 -6.57
C PHE A 76 6.17 5.45 -5.41
N MET A 77 6.09 4.44 -4.54
CA MET A 77 7.09 4.18 -3.51
C MET A 77 8.44 3.75 -4.10
N LEU A 78 8.44 2.91 -5.15
CA LEU A 78 9.65 2.54 -5.87
C LEU A 78 10.35 3.74 -6.49
N LEU A 79 9.58 4.72 -6.98
CA LEU A 79 10.15 5.97 -7.49
C LEU A 79 10.95 6.71 -6.40
N ALA A 80 10.48 6.79 -5.16
CA ALA A 80 11.24 7.40 -4.07
C ALA A 80 12.59 6.71 -3.81
N VAL A 81 12.65 5.38 -3.93
CA VAL A 81 13.89 4.62 -3.70
C VAL A 81 14.93 4.88 -4.81
N SER A 82 14.49 5.21 -6.03
CA SER A 82 15.38 5.47 -7.17
C SER A 82 15.55 6.95 -7.52
N LEU A 83 14.82 7.86 -6.86
CA LEU A 83 14.72 9.26 -7.28
C LEU A 83 16.08 10.00 -7.21
N SER A 84 16.85 9.74 -6.15
CA SER A 84 18.17 10.33 -5.96
C SER A 84 19.12 9.99 -7.11
N ASP A 85 19.11 8.74 -7.57
CA ASP A 85 19.98 8.28 -8.66
C ASP A 85 19.48 8.71 -10.05
N LEU A 86 18.16 8.89 -10.21
CA LEU A 86 17.54 9.34 -11.45
C LEU A 86 17.77 10.83 -11.74
N ILE A 87 17.79 11.67 -10.70
CA ILE A 87 17.79 13.14 -10.84
C ILE A 87 19.08 13.77 -10.33
N GLY A 88 19.71 13.20 -9.31
CA GLY A 88 20.91 13.76 -8.67
C GLY A 88 22.18 13.29 -9.36
N ALA A 89 23.02 14.23 -9.81
CA ALA A 89 24.40 13.89 -10.17
C ALA A 89 25.14 13.39 -8.91
N PRO A 90 25.98 12.33 -9.00
CA PRO A 90 26.71 11.83 -7.86
C PRO A 90 27.54 12.93 -7.18
N ASN A 91 27.48 13.02 -5.84
CA ASN A 91 28.13 14.06 -5.02
C ASN A 91 27.63 15.50 -5.26
N SER A 92 26.37 15.67 -5.68
CA SER A 92 25.72 16.99 -5.75
C SER A 92 24.85 17.26 -4.51
N ALA A 93 24.69 18.54 -4.14
CA ALA A 93 23.81 18.92 -3.04
C ALA A 93 22.35 18.45 -3.22
N VAL A 94 21.90 18.33 -4.47
CA VAL A 94 20.57 17.79 -4.82
C VAL A 94 20.51 16.29 -4.53
N TYR A 95 21.56 15.54 -4.86
CA TYR A 95 21.67 14.12 -4.56
C TYR A 95 21.60 13.88 -3.05
N ASP A 96 22.43 14.59 -2.28
CA ASP A 96 22.50 14.41 -0.82
C ASP A 96 21.16 14.74 -0.17
N PHE A 97 20.51 15.85 -0.59
CA PHE A 97 19.19 16.21 -0.09
C PHE A 97 18.14 15.14 -0.37
N LEU A 98 18.02 14.66 -1.62
CA LEU A 98 17.06 13.63 -2.00
C LEU A 98 17.35 12.31 -1.30
N TYR A 99 18.62 11.94 -1.21
CA TYR A 99 19.04 10.69 -0.58
C TYR A 99 18.68 10.69 0.90
N GLU A 100 19.05 11.73 1.66
CA GLU A 100 18.79 11.80 3.10
C GLU A 100 17.30 11.96 3.42
N ASN A 101 16.62 12.90 2.77
CA ASN A 101 15.28 13.30 3.14
C ASN A 101 14.18 12.43 2.52
N LEU A 102 14.49 11.68 1.46
CA LEU A 102 13.51 10.85 0.75
C LEU A 102 13.98 9.40 0.63
N THR A 103 15.04 9.11 -0.12
CA THR A 103 15.45 7.72 -0.43
C THR A 103 15.73 6.92 0.84
N SER A 104 16.61 7.43 1.70
CA SER A 104 17.01 6.80 2.96
C SER A 104 15.86 6.78 3.96
N ALA A 105 15.16 7.92 4.11
CA ALA A 105 14.04 8.03 5.04
C ALA A 105 12.89 7.07 4.70
N VAL A 106 12.43 7.01 3.43
CA VAL A 106 11.39 6.06 2.99
C VAL A 106 11.84 4.60 3.16
N SER A 107 13.14 4.33 3.05
CA SER A 107 13.68 2.98 3.15
C SER A 107 13.89 2.50 4.57
N PHE A 108 14.31 3.38 5.49
CA PHE A 108 14.74 3.00 6.83
C PHE A 108 13.82 3.50 7.94
N ASP A 109 13.48 4.78 7.91
CA ASP A 109 12.66 5.44 8.93
C ASP A 109 11.78 6.54 8.32
N PRO A 110 10.54 6.20 7.89
CA PRO A 110 9.61 7.13 7.28
C PRO A 110 9.37 8.42 8.06
N PHE A 111 9.58 8.41 9.37
CA PHE A 111 9.32 9.53 10.28
C PHE A 111 10.54 10.40 10.55
N SER A 112 11.71 10.03 10.00
CA SER A 112 12.95 10.81 10.14
C SER A 112 12.95 12.10 9.31
N SER A 113 12.07 12.20 8.30
CA SER A 113 11.93 13.36 7.42
C SER A 113 10.46 13.67 7.15
N ILE A 114 10.11 14.95 7.12
CA ILE A 114 8.75 15.37 6.71
C ILE A 114 8.47 15.00 5.24
N TRP A 115 9.50 14.99 4.39
CA TRP A 115 9.37 14.69 2.97
C TRP A 115 9.01 13.24 2.71
N SER A 116 9.58 12.29 3.47
CA SER A 116 9.20 10.88 3.39
C SER A 116 7.77 10.64 3.87
N VAL A 117 7.35 11.28 4.97
CA VAL A 117 5.95 11.18 5.45
C VAL A 117 4.97 11.67 4.38
N LEU A 118 5.24 12.83 3.78
CA LEU A 118 4.39 13.38 2.72
C LEU A 118 4.36 12.47 1.48
N TRP A 119 5.50 11.93 1.08
CA TRP A 119 5.59 11.02 -0.06
C TRP A 119 4.78 9.74 0.18
N ILE A 120 4.95 9.11 1.34
CA ILE A 120 4.20 7.91 1.72
C ILE A 120 2.70 8.23 1.83
N THR A 121 2.33 9.40 2.35
CA THR A 121 0.92 9.84 2.39
C THR A 121 0.32 9.89 0.99
N ILE A 122 1.05 10.46 0.03
CA ILE A 122 0.62 10.52 -1.37
C ILE A 122 0.51 9.10 -1.95
N ALA A 123 1.48 8.21 -1.69
CA ALA A 123 1.44 6.83 -2.13
C ALA A 123 0.18 6.10 -1.63
N VAL A 124 -0.10 6.22 -0.33
CA VAL A 124 -1.28 5.59 0.30
C VAL A 124 -2.58 6.23 -0.24
N ALA A 125 -2.61 7.54 -0.44
CA ALA A 125 -3.77 8.23 -1.02
C ALA A 125 -4.06 7.78 -2.46
N ILE A 126 -3.01 7.59 -3.27
CA ILE A 126 -3.12 7.03 -4.62
C ILE A 126 -3.73 5.62 -4.56
N SER A 127 -3.18 4.73 -3.71
CA SER A 127 -3.74 3.37 -3.56
C SER A 127 -5.18 3.40 -3.07
N ALA A 128 -5.50 4.20 -2.05
CA ALA A 128 -6.85 4.34 -1.53
C ALA A 128 -7.84 4.84 -2.60
N PHE A 129 -7.42 5.82 -3.42
CA PHE A 129 -8.24 6.28 -4.54
C PHE A 129 -8.49 5.17 -5.57
N CYS A 130 -7.46 4.42 -5.95
CA CYS A 130 -7.58 3.29 -6.86
C CYS A 130 -8.47 2.17 -6.29
N LEU A 131 -8.30 1.82 -5.01
CA LEU A 131 -9.13 0.86 -4.30
C LEU A 131 -10.61 1.28 -4.27
N TYR A 132 -10.87 2.56 -3.97
CA TYR A 132 -12.22 3.12 -4.00
C TYR A 132 -12.82 3.00 -5.40
N TRP A 133 -12.09 3.45 -6.42
CA TRP A 133 -12.55 3.46 -7.79
C TRP A 133 -12.82 2.04 -8.32
N LEU A 134 -11.92 1.10 -8.07
CA LEU A 134 -12.08 -0.31 -8.47
C LEU A 134 -13.26 -0.96 -7.76
N ASN A 135 -13.38 -0.81 -6.43
CA ASN A 135 -14.51 -1.38 -5.70
C ASN A 135 -15.85 -0.78 -6.18
N TYR A 136 -15.92 0.55 -6.29
CA TYR A 136 -17.15 1.24 -6.71
C TYR A 136 -17.54 0.96 -8.17
N LYS A 137 -16.60 1.05 -9.12
CA LYS A 137 -16.88 0.96 -10.56
C LYS A 137 -16.77 -0.44 -11.15
N LEU A 138 -15.99 -1.35 -10.56
CA LEU A 138 -15.80 -2.71 -11.06
C LEU A 138 -16.60 -3.71 -10.23
N VAL A 139 -16.36 -3.77 -8.92
CA VAL A 139 -16.91 -4.82 -8.05
C VAL A 139 -18.40 -4.60 -7.80
N TYR A 140 -18.79 -3.40 -7.39
CA TYR A 140 -20.17 -3.08 -6.98
C TYR A 140 -21.06 -2.65 -8.15
N ARG A 141 -20.55 -2.56 -9.38
CA ARG A 141 -21.33 -2.11 -10.54
C ARG A 141 -22.59 -2.95 -10.78
N ARG A 142 -22.47 -4.27 -10.63
CA ARG A 142 -23.54 -5.24 -10.90
C ARG A 142 -24.12 -5.84 -9.61
N THR A 143 -24.17 -5.05 -8.55
CA THR A 143 -24.80 -5.44 -7.27
C THR A 143 -26.11 -4.71 -7.06
N GLU A 144 -27.00 -5.33 -6.28
CA GLU A 144 -28.30 -4.79 -5.87
C GLU A 144 -28.20 -3.67 -4.81
N LEU A 145 -26.99 -3.37 -4.33
CA LEU A 145 -26.73 -2.23 -3.46
C LEU A 145 -27.24 -0.92 -4.06
N GLU A 146 -27.80 -0.07 -3.22
CA GLU A 146 -28.08 1.32 -3.57
C GLU A 146 -26.77 2.09 -3.79
N ASP A 147 -26.78 3.12 -4.64
CA ASP A 147 -25.57 3.90 -4.93
C ASP A 147 -24.90 4.50 -3.67
N GLY A 148 -25.71 4.96 -2.71
CA GLY A 148 -25.21 5.42 -1.41
C GLY A 148 -24.49 4.34 -0.61
N GLN A 149 -25.01 3.11 -0.62
CA GLN A 149 -24.38 1.96 0.03
C GLN A 149 -23.07 1.57 -0.68
N LYS A 150 -23.05 1.58 -2.02
CA LYS A 150 -21.84 1.31 -2.83
C LYS A 150 -20.72 2.28 -2.48
N LYS A 151 -21.02 3.58 -2.42
CA LYS A 151 -20.05 4.63 -2.07
C LYS A 151 -19.49 4.44 -0.67
N ARG A 152 -20.35 4.23 0.32
CA ARG A 152 -19.94 4.02 1.72
C ARG A 152 -19.09 2.76 1.89
N LEU A 153 -19.49 1.66 1.26
CA LEU A 153 -18.73 0.40 1.32
C LEU A 153 -17.38 0.54 0.64
N ALA A 154 -17.34 1.10 -0.57
CA ALA A 154 -16.09 1.32 -1.30
C ALA A 154 -15.14 2.24 -0.54
N LEU A 155 -15.65 3.28 0.12
CA LEU A 155 -14.86 4.20 0.93
C LEU A 155 -14.32 3.51 2.19
N MET A 156 -15.13 2.70 2.87
CA MET A 156 -14.68 1.89 4.00
C MET A 156 -13.55 0.93 3.60
N MET A 157 -13.71 0.22 2.47
CA MET A 157 -12.67 -0.65 1.93
C MET A 157 -11.40 0.17 1.66
N ALA A 158 -11.51 1.21 0.83
CA ALA A 158 -10.39 2.05 0.44
C ALA A 158 -9.59 2.65 1.59
N VAL A 159 -10.24 3.10 2.66
CA VAL A 159 -9.55 3.71 3.81
C VAL A 159 -8.92 2.65 4.69
N ILE A 160 -9.60 1.54 4.97
CA ILE A 160 -9.10 0.56 5.94
C ILE A 160 -8.07 -0.37 5.31
N THR A 161 -8.23 -0.72 4.03
CA THR A 161 -7.38 -1.69 3.34
C THR A 161 -6.28 -1.04 2.50
N ALA A 162 -6.12 0.30 2.58
CA ALA A 162 -4.97 0.97 1.99
C ALA A 162 -3.66 0.41 2.57
N PRO A 163 -2.53 0.55 1.86
CA PRO A 163 -1.26 -0.05 2.25
C PRO A 163 -0.56 0.77 3.35
N TRP A 164 -1.19 0.90 4.51
CA TRP A 164 -0.65 1.61 5.68
C TRP A 164 0.70 1.06 6.15
N PHE A 165 1.01 -0.19 5.80
CA PHE A 165 2.32 -0.81 6.02
C PHE A 165 3.49 -0.05 5.37
N PHE A 166 3.26 0.84 4.39
CA PHE A 166 4.32 1.70 3.85
C PHE A 166 4.96 2.61 4.90
N TYR A 167 4.26 2.92 5.99
CA TYR A 167 4.82 3.70 7.10
C TYR A 167 5.67 2.89 8.08
N LEU A 168 5.71 1.57 7.93
CA LEU A 168 6.40 0.71 8.90
C LEU A 168 7.91 0.94 8.84
N PRO A 169 8.55 1.43 9.92
CA PRO A 169 9.99 1.69 9.92
C PRO A 169 10.78 0.40 9.86
N THR A 170 11.62 0.27 8.84
CA THR A 170 12.52 -0.87 8.67
C THR A 170 13.51 -0.98 9.84
N LYS A 171 13.91 0.14 10.46
CA LYS A 171 14.78 0.18 11.64
C LYS A 171 14.30 -0.66 12.84
N TRP A 172 13.02 -1.04 12.90
CA TRP A 172 12.52 -1.92 13.97
C TRP A 172 12.95 -3.38 13.79
N PHE A 173 13.41 -3.74 12.60
CA PHE A 173 13.74 -5.12 12.21
C PHE A 173 15.25 -5.31 11.97
N TYR A 174 15.98 -4.22 11.80
CA TYR A 174 17.44 -4.21 11.64
C TYR A 174 18.05 -3.67 12.94
N PHE A 175 18.84 -4.52 13.60
CA PHE A 175 19.48 -4.27 14.90
C PHE A 175 20.61 -3.25 14.81
#